data_AF-A0A5E3WM84-F1
#
_entry.id   AF-A0A5E3WM84-F1
#
_cell.length_a   1.000
_cell.length_b   1.000
_cell.length_c   1.000
_cell.angle_alpha   90.00
_cell.angle_beta   90.00
_cell.angle_gamma   90.00
#
_symmetry.space_group_name_H-M   'P 1'
#
loop_
_entity.id
_entity.type
_entity.pdbx_description
1 polymer ?
#
loop_
_entity_poly.entity_id
_entity_poly.type
_entity_poly.pdbx_seq_one_letter_code
_entity_poly.pdbx_strand_id
1 'polypeptide(L)'
;MSLAAREEKINMHMNDINYRKIVEMVGTLVRKYRKYSNELQIRRRHLSRLELSCSQEDIERWEMSRRDLEEKRAKDPLYADVFWGSPLSSAEPGKEITEVRLLETDGDGLVKALIESLKLEQDSLRMQAQGKDWGSSIEDRRTAAIARTRFNNRRTRANRQLAPLLDLEAEEEDILPARLAKLLDEDEWSEDDLTQHQHHLRPKPEFRPVFLPSGLPPVHRQKAQMSESRRRAMDIEAELRVADMVERLQAIREGLCDQAQGYRLAIRSKKGKGSANYRERTNAWIHARQQTKDVWVHAAIYNHHLRRVRLCFWDDAPEAIAHRSILEERYKPILAEHIRCSTATYEMYNNLRTRGDFTLPWFWRMQHAVLAEAGVDPQRGGEGDYDSNDDETFIGDFFRTRWINAKCAVVRCEEEEFMLQGEMQTCYLGYLSLAFSWRRRCRLLPIAEGSSDKFAGLRSHALQNMHAWLDLAAHAKQAFNAEVLDIISDELQ
;
A
#
# COMPACT_ATOMS: atom_id res chain seq x y z
N MET A 1 -46.38 13.28 17.24
CA MET A 1 -46.49 12.07 16.40
C MET A 1 -46.85 10.90 17.30
N SER A 2 -47.88 10.13 16.98
CA SER A 2 -48.22 8.92 17.73
C SER A 2 -47.14 7.84 17.55
N LEU A 3 -47.04 6.89 18.49
CA LEU A 3 -46.13 5.74 18.41
C LEU A 3 -46.34 4.93 17.11
N ALA A 4 -47.60 4.73 16.72
CA ALA A 4 -47.96 4.05 15.48
C ALA A 4 -47.43 4.77 14.22
N ALA A 5 -47.53 6.12 14.17
CA ALA A 5 -47.02 6.89 13.04
C ALA A 5 -45.48 6.87 12.96
N ARG A 6 -44.79 6.74 14.10
CA ARG A 6 -43.32 6.60 14.13
C ARG A 6 -42.88 5.22 13.66
N GLU A 7 -43.56 4.17 14.08
CA GLU A 7 -43.30 2.79 13.68
C GLU A 7 -43.55 2.58 12.18
N GLU A 8 -44.66 3.11 11.65
CA GLU A 8 -44.97 3.06 10.22
C GLU A 8 -43.88 3.75 9.38
N LYS A 9 -43.41 4.92 9.82
CA LYS A 9 -42.32 5.64 9.14
C LYS A 9 -41.00 4.85 9.15
N ILE A 10 -40.67 4.21 10.28
CA ILE A 10 -39.47 3.36 10.38
C ILE A 10 -39.59 2.16 9.44
N ASN A 11 -40.73 1.47 9.45
CA ASN A 11 -40.98 0.31 8.58
C ASN A 11 -40.94 0.70 7.09
N MET A 12 -41.51 1.85 6.73
CA MET A 12 -41.43 2.37 5.37
C MET A 12 -39.98 2.62 4.93
N HIS A 13 -39.18 3.28 5.76
CA HIS A 13 -37.76 3.52 5.47
C HIS A 13 -36.95 2.22 5.40
N MET A 14 -37.20 1.27 6.30
CA MET A 14 -36.54 -0.04 6.28
C MET A 14 -36.88 -0.82 5.01
N ASN A 15 -38.15 -0.80 4.58
CA ASN A 15 -38.60 -1.45 3.35
C ASN A 15 -37.98 -0.80 2.10
N ASP A 16 -37.91 0.54 2.04
CA ASP A 16 -37.25 1.25 0.93
C ASP A 16 -35.75 0.92 0.85
N ILE A 17 -35.05 0.93 1.99
CA ILE A 17 -33.63 0.57 2.06
C ILE A 17 -33.40 -0.89 1.63
N ASN A 18 -34.24 -1.81 2.11
CA ASN A 18 -34.12 -3.22 1.76
C ASN A 18 -34.41 -3.46 0.28
N TYR A 19 -35.45 -2.81 -0.26
CA TYR A 19 -35.76 -2.88 -1.70
C TYR A 19 -34.59 -2.36 -2.54
N ARG A 20 -34.01 -1.21 -2.17
CA ARG A 20 -32.84 -0.67 -2.87
C ARG A 20 -31.66 -1.63 -2.85
N LYS A 21 -31.34 -2.22 -1.70
CA LYS A 21 -30.26 -3.22 -1.57
C LYS A 21 -30.49 -4.42 -2.49
N ILE A 22 -31.72 -4.89 -2.59
CA ILE A 22 -32.10 -6.01 -3.45
C ILE A 22 -31.88 -5.63 -4.91
N VAL A 23 -32.41 -4.50 -5.37
CA VAL A 23 -32.25 -4.05 -6.76
C VAL A 23 -30.76 -3.80 -7.10
N GLU A 24 -29.99 -3.21 -6.20
CA GLU A 24 -28.58 -2.89 -6.41
C GLU A 24 -27.63 -4.09 -6.24
N MET A 25 -28.12 -5.24 -5.75
CA MET A 25 -27.28 -6.41 -5.45
C MET A 25 -26.55 -6.91 -6.71
N VAL A 26 -27.26 -7.02 -7.83
CA VAL A 26 -26.71 -7.49 -9.12
C VAL A 26 -25.55 -6.59 -9.56
N GLY A 27 -25.77 -5.27 -9.61
CA GLY A 27 -24.72 -4.31 -10.00
C GLY A 27 -23.55 -4.26 -9.01
N THR A 28 -23.78 -4.59 -7.74
CA THR A 28 -22.72 -4.66 -6.73
C THR A 28 -21.85 -5.90 -6.90
N LEU A 29 -22.46 -7.07 -7.13
CA LEU A 29 -21.73 -8.31 -7.42
C LEU A 29 -20.93 -8.22 -8.71
N VAL A 30 -21.50 -7.66 -9.80
CA VAL A 30 -20.76 -7.41 -11.06
C VAL A 30 -19.55 -6.50 -10.85
N ARG A 31 -19.71 -5.38 -10.12
CA ARG A 31 -18.59 -4.46 -9.84
C ARG A 31 -17.51 -5.12 -9.00
N LYS A 32 -17.89 -5.90 -7.98
CA LYS A 32 -16.94 -6.65 -7.17
C LYS A 32 -16.19 -7.68 -8.01
N TYR A 33 -16.89 -8.47 -8.82
CA TYR A 33 -16.27 -9.46 -9.69
C TYR A 33 -15.25 -8.84 -10.62
N ARG A 34 -15.62 -7.80 -11.39
CA ARG A 34 -14.69 -7.08 -12.27
C ARG A 34 -13.46 -6.55 -11.52
N LYS A 35 -13.64 -6.04 -10.31
CA LYS A 35 -12.53 -5.58 -9.47
C LYS A 35 -11.58 -6.74 -9.15
N TYR A 36 -12.10 -7.86 -8.65
CA TYR A 36 -11.28 -9.00 -8.23
C TYR A 36 -10.67 -9.75 -9.41
N SER A 37 -11.35 -9.88 -10.55
CA SER A 37 -10.76 -10.46 -11.77
C SER A 37 -9.60 -9.61 -12.30
N ASN A 38 -9.73 -8.28 -12.29
CA ASN A 38 -8.62 -7.38 -12.65
C ASN A 38 -7.46 -7.50 -11.64
N GLU A 39 -7.76 -7.53 -10.35
CA GLU A 39 -6.77 -7.68 -9.29
C GLU A 39 -6.05 -9.03 -9.37
N LEU A 40 -6.75 -10.11 -9.68
CA LEU A 40 -6.18 -11.43 -9.90
C LEU A 40 -5.21 -11.43 -11.09
N GLN A 41 -5.57 -10.79 -12.20
CA GLN A 41 -4.65 -10.67 -13.34
C GLN A 41 -3.37 -9.92 -12.96
N ILE A 42 -3.48 -8.84 -12.19
CA ILE A 42 -2.33 -8.07 -11.71
C ILE A 42 -1.46 -8.93 -10.78
N ARG A 43 -2.07 -9.62 -9.81
CA ARG A 43 -1.37 -10.47 -8.85
C ARG A 43 -0.70 -11.67 -9.52
N ARG A 44 -1.35 -12.32 -10.49
CA ARG A 44 -0.76 -13.41 -11.30
C ARG A 44 0.45 -12.91 -12.08
N ARG A 45 0.35 -11.76 -12.75
CA ARG A 45 1.50 -11.16 -13.45
C ARG A 45 2.64 -10.84 -12.49
N HIS A 46 2.34 -10.37 -11.28
CA HIS A 46 3.36 -10.13 -10.26
C HIS A 46 4.04 -11.43 -9.80
N LEU A 47 3.27 -12.48 -9.50
CA LEU A 47 3.81 -13.78 -9.10
C LEU A 47 4.69 -14.40 -10.22
N SER A 48 4.21 -14.41 -11.47
CA SER A 48 4.98 -14.92 -12.60
C SER A 48 6.29 -14.15 -12.79
N ARG A 49 6.31 -12.84 -12.51
CA ARG A 49 7.55 -12.05 -12.54
C ARG A 49 8.55 -12.50 -11.48
N LEU A 50 8.09 -12.83 -10.27
CA LEU A 50 8.95 -13.35 -9.21
C LEU A 50 9.51 -14.73 -9.59
N GLU A 51 8.66 -15.63 -10.08
CA GLU A 51 9.01 -17.01 -10.45
C GLU A 51 10.08 -17.07 -11.55
N LEU A 52 10.09 -16.13 -12.49
CA LEU A 52 11.11 -16.06 -13.56
C LEU A 52 12.55 -15.95 -13.04
N SER A 53 12.73 -15.47 -11.81
CA SER A 53 14.03 -15.27 -11.19
C SER A 53 14.47 -16.40 -10.25
N CYS A 54 13.56 -17.35 -9.99
CA CYS A 54 13.74 -18.44 -9.03
C CYS A 54 14.03 -19.75 -9.76
N SER A 55 14.70 -20.69 -9.08
CA SER A 55 14.83 -22.06 -9.59
C SER A 55 13.51 -22.81 -9.41
N GLN A 56 13.28 -23.84 -10.23
CA GLN A 56 12.10 -24.70 -10.08
C GLN A 56 12.11 -25.44 -8.72
N GLU A 57 13.30 -25.84 -8.25
CA GLU A 57 13.49 -26.52 -6.97
C GLU A 57 13.10 -25.63 -5.77
N ASP A 58 13.43 -24.34 -5.84
CA ASP A 58 13.08 -23.39 -4.78
C ASP A 58 11.60 -23.05 -4.79
N ILE A 59 11.00 -22.90 -5.97
CA ILE A 59 9.55 -22.73 -6.09
C ILE A 59 8.82 -23.92 -5.46
N GLU A 60 9.27 -25.15 -5.73
CA GLU A 60 8.70 -26.36 -5.13
C GLU A 60 8.90 -26.40 -3.60
N ARG A 61 10.08 -26.04 -3.12
CA ARG A 61 10.38 -25.95 -1.67
C ARG A 61 9.51 -24.90 -0.98
N TRP A 62 9.36 -23.72 -1.58
CA TRP A 62 8.57 -22.63 -1.03
C TRP A 62 7.08 -22.93 -1.09
N GLU A 63 6.61 -23.60 -2.14
CA GLU A 63 5.23 -24.09 -2.24
C GLU A 63 4.92 -25.13 -1.16
N MET A 64 5.85 -26.06 -0.89
CA MET A 64 5.73 -26.98 0.24
C MET A 64 5.68 -26.24 1.58
N SER A 65 6.54 -25.24 1.76
CA SER A 65 6.56 -24.41 2.97
C SER A 65 5.24 -23.63 3.15
N ARG A 66 4.66 -23.11 2.07
CA ARG A 66 3.36 -22.44 2.07
C ARG A 66 2.22 -23.38 2.43
N ARG A 67 2.21 -24.60 1.90
CA ARG A 67 1.19 -25.61 2.22
C ARG A 67 1.25 -26.02 3.70
N ASP A 68 2.46 -26.23 4.22
CA ASP A 68 2.66 -26.51 5.64
C ASP A 68 2.19 -25.33 6.52
N LEU A 69 2.48 -24.09 6.12
CA LEU A 69 1.95 -22.88 6.76
C LEU A 69 0.42 -22.89 6.79
N GLU A 70 -0.24 -23.15 5.67
CA GLU A 70 -1.72 -23.15 5.60
C GLU A 70 -2.34 -24.27 6.43
N GLU A 71 -1.77 -25.47 6.39
CA GLU A 71 -2.26 -26.61 7.18
C GLU A 71 -2.13 -26.34 8.68
N LYS A 72 -0.99 -25.80 9.11
CA LYS A 72 -0.77 -25.48 10.52
C LYS A 72 -1.59 -24.26 10.96
N ARG A 73 -1.74 -23.24 10.12
CA ARG A 73 -2.59 -22.07 10.40
C ARG A 73 -4.07 -22.44 10.57
N ALA A 74 -4.53 -23.46 9.85
CA ALA A 74 -5.90 -23.97 10.02
C ALA A 74 -6.13 -24.58 11.42
N LYS A 75 -5.07 -25.11 12.07
CA LYS A 75 -5.11 -25.69 13.41
C LYS A 75 -4.77 -24.66 14.50
N ASP A 76 -3.84 -23.74 14.23
CA ASP A 76 -3.41 -22.67 15.11
C ASP A 76 -3.25 -21.35 14.33
N PRO A 77 -4.19 -20.39 14.48
CA PRO A 77 -4.12 -19.10 13.80
C PRO A 77 -2.83 -18.31 14.08
N LEU A 78 -2.17 -18.52 15.23
CA LEU A 78 -0.94 -17.82 15.63
C LEU A 78 0.33 -18.42 15.02
N TYR A 79 0.24 -19.58 14.37
CA TYR A 79 1.39 -20.22 13.72
C TYR A 79 2.03 -19.34 12.64
N ALA A 80 1.25 -18.44 12.03
CA ALA A 80 1.80 -17.47 11.07
C ALA A 80 2.90 -16.61 11.69
N ASP A 81 2.75 -16.17 12.94
CA ASP A 81 3.75 -15.35 13.62
C ASP A 81 5.05 -16.12 13.88
N VAL A 82 4.94 -17.43 14.14
CA VAL A 82 6.09 -18.34 14.30
C VAL A 82 6.78 -18.59 12.95
N PHE A 83 5.99 -18.85 11.89
CA PHE A 83 6.51 -19.10 10.55
C PHE A 83 7.24 -17.88 9.96
N TRP A 84 6.72 -16.68 10.25
CA TRP A 84 7.31 -15.41 9.87
C TRP A 84 8.32 -14.86 10.88
N GLY A 85 8.46 -15.49 12.06
CA GLY A 85 9.39 -15.12 13.13
C GLY A 85 10.88 -15.19 12.78
N SER A 86 11.18 -15.35 11.48
CA SER A 86 12.48 -15.16 10.85
C SER A 86 12.91 -13.67 10.92
N PRO A 87 14.22 -13.34 10.82
CA PRO A 87 14.82 -12.02 11.12
C PRO A 87 14.31 -10.81 10.33
N LEU A 88 13.32 -10.99 9.46
CA LEU A 88 12.77 -9.98 8.56
C LEU A 88 11.61 -9.19 9.17
N SER A 89 11.01 -9.68 10.27
CA SER A 89 9.99 -8.92 10.99
C SER A 89 10.68 -7.74 11.70
N SER A 90 10.43 -6.52 11.21
CA SER A 90 10.87 -5.30 11.88
C SER A 90 10.29 -5.32 13.29
N ALA A 91 11.15 -5.48 14.30
CA ALA A 91 10.77 -5.29 15.70
C ALA A 91 10.23 -3.86 15.96
N GLU A 92 10.52 -2.91 15.06
CA GLU A 92 9.97 -1.57 15.12
C GLU A 92 8.60 -1.49 14.46
N PRO A 93 7.63 -0.84 15.12
CA PRO A 93 6.30 -0.64 14.57
C PRO A 93 6.39 0.17 13.27
N GLY A 94 5.75 -0.36 12.21
CA GLY A 94 5.64 0.36 10.94
C GLY A 94 4.91 1.69 11.11
N LYS A 95 5.05 2.57 10.11
CA LYS A 95 4.44 3.90 10.07
C LYS A 95 2.97 3.93 10.49
N GLU A 96 2.16 3.01 9.98
CA GLU A 96 0.73 2.96 10.29
C GLU A 96 0.46 2.68 11.79
N ILE A 97 1.20 1.74 12.39
CA ILE A 97 1.06 1.40 13.82
C ILE A 97 1.46 2.60 14.68
N THR A 98 2.57 3.25 14.32
CA THR A 98 3.06 4.45 15.00
C THR A 98 2.08 5.62 14.87
N GLU A 99 1.54 5.87 13.68
CA GLU A 99 0.51 6.90 13.44
C GLU A 99 -0.74 6.64 14.29
N VAL A 100 -1.25 5.40 14.32
CA VAL A 100 -2.45 5.03 15.11
C VAL A 100 -2.20 5.23 16.60
N ARG A 101 -1.10 4.70 17.14
CA ARG A 101 -0.76 4.82 18.56
C ARG A 101 -0.63 6.29 18.98
N LEU A 102 -0.01 7.13 18.14
CA LEU A 102 0.11 8.55 18.43
C LEU A 102 -1.26 9.26 18.38
N LEU A 103 -2.11 8.91 17.40
CA LEU A 103 -3.46 9.47 17.27
C LEU A 103 -4.38 9.09 18.43
N GLU A 104 -4.22 7.92 19.05
CA GLU A 104 -4.97 7.53 20.26
C GLU A 104 -4.74 8.48 21.43
N THR A 105 -3.57 9.14 21.47
CA THR A 105 -3.19 10.12 22.50
C THR A 105 -3.39 11.58 22.05
N ASP A 106 -3.98 11.81 20.87
CA ASP A 106 -4.10 13.15 20.27
C ASP A 106 -5.36 13.89 20.74
N GLY A 107 -5.28 14.51 21.92
CA GLY A 107 -6.35 15.37 22.44
C GLY A 107 -6.49 16.72 21.72
N ASP A 108 -5.38 17.28 21.24
CA ASP A 108 -5.30 18.68 20.78
C ASP A 108 -5.24 18.81 19.25
N GLY A 109 -5.19 17.69 18.52
CA GLY A 109 -5.06 17.66 17.05
C GLY A 109 -3.64 17.92 16.54
N LEU A 110 -2.64 17.96 17.43
CA LEU A 110 -1.23 18.20 17.11
C LEU A 110 -0.64 17.06 16.28
N VAL A 111 -0.91 15.81 16.67
CA VAL A 111 -0.40 14.63 15.97
C VAL A 111 -0.96 14.61 14.55
N LYS A 112 -2.28 14.83 14.41
CA LYS A 112 -2.93 14.87 13.10
C LYS A 112 -2.34 15.96 12.19
N ALA A 113 -2.09 17.15 12.72
CA ALA A 113 -1.48 18.24 11.96
C ALA A 113 -0.03 17.92 11.54
N LEU A 114 0.76 17.29 12.42
CA LEU A 114 2.13 16.85 12.10
C LEU A 114 2.15 15.75 11.04
N ILE A 115 1.24 14.77 11.12
CA ILE A 115 1.10 13.72 10.10
C ILE A 115 0.76 14.33 8.74
N GLU A 116 -0.17 15.30 8.69
CA GLU A 116 -0.53 15.98 7.44
C GLU A 116 0.66 16.78 6.87
N SER A 117 1.37 17.54 7.70
CA SER A 117 2.55 18.30 7.29
C SER A 117 3.70 17.40 6.83
N LEU A 118 3.97 16.27 7.50
CA LEU A 118 4.98 15.29 7.06
C LEU A 118 4.60 14.65 5.72
N LYS A 119 3.32 14.29 5.53
CA LYS A 119 2.83 13.78 4.24
C LYS A 119 3.01 14.81 3.13
N LEU A 120 2.77 16.09 3.41
CA LEU A 120 2.99 17.17 2.44
C LEU A 120 4.47 17.41 2.13
N GLU A 121 5.38 17.26 3.11
CA GLU A 121 6.83 17.32 2.86
C GLU A 121 7.28 16.15 1.97
N GLN A 122 6.77 14.94 2.19
CA GLN A 122 7.05 13.79 1.33
C GLN A 122 6.49 13.96 -0.07
N ASP A 123 5.26 14.48 -0.19
CA ASP A 123 4.66 14.81 -1.48
C ASP A 123 5.52 15.85 -2.21
N SER A 124 6.04 16.87 -1.53
CA SER A 124 6.92 17.87 -2.14
C SER A 124 8.21 17.26 -2.67
N LEU A 125 8.84 16.35 -1.93
CA LEU A 125 10.04 15.62 -2.36
C LEU A 125 9.78 14.71 -3.57
N ARG A 126 8.65 13.99 -3.58
CA ARG A 126 8.22 13.17 -4.74
C ARG A 126 7.92 14.05 -5.96
N MET A 127 7.32 15.22 -5.74
CA MET A 127 7.09 16.20 -6.79
C MET A 127 8.40 16.73 -7.39
N GLN A 128 9.44 16.94 -6.56
CA GLN A 128 10.78 17.31 -7.04
C GLN A 128 11.41 16.19 -7.87
N ALA A 129 11.28 14.93 -7.43
CA ALA A 129 11.79 13.75 -8.14
C ALA A 129 11.24 13.57 -9.57
N GLN A 130 10.00 14.03 -9.82
CA GLN A 130 9.39 14.00 -11.16
C GLN A 130 10.08 14.96 -12.14
N GLY A 131 10.81 15.97 -11.64
CA GLY A 131 11.75 16.77 -12.42
C GLY A 131 11.13 17.47 -13.65
N LYS A 132 11.91 17.49 -14.75
CA LYS A 132 11.54 18.12 -16.03
C LYS A 132 10.49 17.35 -16.83
N ASP A 133 10.26 16.09 -16.50
CA ASP A 133 9.27 15.23 -17.17
C ASP A 133 7.83 15.60 -16.82
N TRP A 134 7.65 16.43 -15.78
CA TRP A 134 6.35 16.94 -15.41
C TRP A 134 5.84 17.97 -16.41
N GLY A 135 5.32 17.50 -17.54
CA GLY A 135 4.77 18.35 -18.59
C GLY A 135 5.51 18.32 -19.92
N SER A 136 5.90 17.15 -20.43
CA SER A 136 6.39 17.04 -21.80
C SER A 136 5.28 17.39 -22.80
N SER A 137 4.03 16.95 -22.55
CA SER A 137 2.82 17.34 -23.28
C SER A 137 2.12 18.57 -22.70
N ILE A 138 1.31 19.26 -23.50
CA ILE A 138 0.43 20.36 -23.06
C ILE A 138 -0.57 19.88 -22.00
N GLU A 139 -1.12 18.68 -22.18
CA GLU A 139 -2.05 18.07 -21.22
C GLU A 139 -1.35 17.75 -19.90
N ASP A 140 -0.12 17.23 -19.97
CA ASP A 140 0.70 16.95 -18.79
C ASP A 140 1.07 18.24 -18.05
N ARG A 141 1.38 19.34 -18.77
CA ARG A 141 1.63 20.65 -18.15
C ARG A 141 0.41 21.20 -17.44
N ARG A 142 -0.79 21.04 -18.03
CA ARG A 142 -2.04 21.44 -17.39
C ARG A 142 -2.27 20.64 -16.12
N THR A 143 -2.07 19.32 -16.18
CA THR A 143 -2.21 18.42 -15.03
C THR A 143 -1.19 18.77 -13.94
N ALA A 144 0.05 19.10 -14.32
CA ALA A 144 1.10 19.61 -13.43
C ALA A 144 0.70 20.88 -12.71
N ALA A 145 0.20 21.87 -13.45
CA ALA A 145 -0.23 23.15 -12.89
C ALA A 145 -1.38 22.97 -11.90
N ILE A 146 -2.36 22.11 -12.22
CA ILE A 146 -3.46 21.77 -11.31
C ILE A 146 -2.94 21.09 -10.04
N ALA A 147 -2.04 20.10 -10.19
CA ALA A 147 -1.44 19.39 -9.07
C ALA A 147 -0.65 20.34 -8.15
N ARG A 148 0.21 21.19 -8.73
CA ARG A 148 0.97 22.24 -8.02
C ARG A 148 0.06 23.23 -7.28
N THR A 149 -1.06 23.62 -7.89
CA THR A 149 -2.02 24.55 -7.26
C THR A 149 -2.72 23.89 -6.08
N ARG A 150 -3.19 22.64 -6.25
CA ARG A 150 -3.80 21.85 -5.17
C ARG A 150 -2.82 21.60 -4.03
N PHE A 151 -1.58 21.25 -4.37
CA PHE A 151 -0.50 21.07 -3.40
C PHE A 151 -0.24 22.35 -2.61
N ASN A 152 -0.06 23.50 -3.28
CA ASN A 152 0.16 24.77 -2.60
C ASN A 152 -0.99 25.14 -1.65
N ASN A 153 -2.25 24.91 -2.07
CA ASN A 153 -3.41 25.19 -1.23
C ASN A 153 -3.46 24.29 0.02
N ARG A 154 -3.13 23.00 -0.12
CA ARG A 154 -3.02 22.08 1.01
C ARG A 154 -1.88 22.47 1.95
N ARG A 155 -0.70 22.79 1.41
CA ARG A 155 0.45 23.30 2.17
C ARG A 155 0.10 24.54 2.98
N THR A 156 -0.48 25.57 2.36
CA THR A 156 -0.88 26.80 3.06
C THR A 156 -1.90 26.52 4.16
N ARG A 157 -2.84 25.59 3.94
CA ARG A 157 -3.81 25.18 4.97
C ARG A 157 -3.13 24.47 6.13
N ALA A 158 -2.27 23.49 5.86
CA ALA A 158 -1.55 22.75 6.90
C ALA A 158 -0.65 23.67 7.74
N ASN A 159 0.09 24.58 7.09
CA ASN A 159 0.91 25.57 7.78
C ASN A 159 0.06 26.46 8.71
N ARG A 160 -1.12 26.92 8.26
CA ARG A 160 -2.05 27.72 9.09
C ARG A 160 -2.68 26.93 10.23
N GLN A 161 -2.74 25.61 10.15
CA GLN A 161 -3.28 24.75 11.21
C GLN A 161 -2.22 24.44 12.25
N LEU A 162 -0.98 24.14 11.83
CA LEU A 162 0.09 23.73 12.74
C LEU A 162 0.77 24.92 13.44
N ALA A 163 0.85 26.09 12.78
CA ALA A 163 1.50 27.27 13.36
C ALA A 163 0.88 27.73 14.71
N PRO A 164 -0.45 27.87 14.83
CA PRO A 164 -1.09 28.18 16.12
C PRO A 164 -0.88 27.10 17.19
N LEU A 165 -0.82 25.82 16.82
CA LEU A 165 -0.62 24.73 17.78
C LEU A 165 0.78 24.72 18.40
N LEU A 166 1.75 25.37 17.74
CA LEU A 166 3.12 25.54 18.23
C LEU A 166 3.39 26.93 18.79
N ASP A 167 2.37 27.79 18.92
CA ASP A 167 2.48 29.19 19.34
C ASP A 167 3.55 29.95 18.54
N LEU A 168 3.57 29.78 17.21
CA LEU A 168 4.55 30.41 16.33
C LEU A 168 3.88 31.13 15.16
N GLU A 169 4.34 32.34 14.88
CA GLU A 169 4.16 32.99 13.58
C GLU A 169 5.48 32.88 12.83
N ALA A 170 5.66 31.79 12.06
CA ALA A 170 6.85 31.66 11.22
C ALA A 170 6.56 32.19 9.81
N GLU A 171 7.39 33.12 9.36
CA GLU A 171 7.40 33.53 7.96
C GLU A 171 7.98 32.42 7.09
N GLU A 172 7.49 32.30 5.84
CA GLU A 172 7.93 31.23 4.93
C GLU A 172 9.44 31.29 4.63
N GLU A 173 10.08 32.45 4.78
CA GLU A 173 11.50 32.67 4.46
C GLU A 173 12.45 32.08 5.52
N ASP A 174 11.98 31.93 6.76
CA ASP A 174 12.79 31.41 7.88
C ASP A 174 12.77 29.88 7.99
N ILE A 175 11.83 29.23 7.29
CA ILE A 175 11.65 27.78 7.37
C ILE A 175 12.53 27.10 6.33
N LEU A 176 13.31 26.13 6.78
CA LEU A 176 14.17 25.32 5.92
C LEU A 176 13.32 24.55 4.88
N PRO A 177 13.47 24.80 3.57
CA PRO A 177 12.72 24.08 2.54
C PRO A 177 13.18 22.62 2.44
N ALA A 178 12.24 21.74 2.10
CA ALA A 178 12.57 20.36 1.76
C ALA A 178 13.25 20.32 0.38
N ARG A 179 14.42 19.68 0.29
CA ARG A 179 15.16 19.53 -0.97
C ARG A 179 15.64 18.10 -1.13
N LEU A 180 15.30 17.50 -2.26
CA LEU A 180 15.76 16.17 -2.62
C LEU A 180 17.23 16.26 -3.05
N ALA A 181 18.12 15.67 -2.25
CA ALA A 181 19.54 15.62 -2.58
C ALA A 181 19.78 14.63 -3.73
N LYS A 182 20.63 15.00 -4.68
CA LYS A 182 21.14 14.06 -5.68
C LYS A 182 22.08 13.07 -5.00
N LEU A 183 21.86 11.79 -5.27
CA LEU A 183 22.70 10.69 -4.84
C LEU A 183 23.58 10.19 -6.00
N LEU A 184 23.05 10.21 -7.22
CA LEU A 184 23.75 9.82 -8.43
C LEU A 184 23.72 10.96 -9.48
N ASP A 185 24.69 10.97 -10.37
CA ASP A 185 24.74 11.93 -11.48
C ASP A 185 23.58 11.74 -12.46
N GLU A 186 23.02 10.52 -12.53
CA GLU A 186 21.85 10.19 -13.32
C GLU A 186 20.53 10.73 -12.73
N ASP A 187 20.56 11.33 -11.54
CA ASP A 187 19.37 11.90 -10.90
C ASP A 187 18.86 13.13 -11.65
N GLU A 188 17.69 12.98 -12.26
CA GLU A 188 17.07 13.97 -13.16
C GLU A 188 16.37 15.12 -12.43
N TRP A 189 16.25 15.07 -11.10
CA TRP A 189 15.64 16.16 -10.35
C TRP A 189 16.61 17.34 -10.25
N SER A 190 16.16 18.49 -10.77
CA SER A 190 16.93 19.73 -10.75
C SER A 190 16.98 20.31 -9.34
N GLU A 191 18.13 20.82 -8.94
CA GLU A 191 18.15 21.90 -7.96
C GLU A 191 17.38 23.08 -8.60
N ASP A 192 16.43 23.68 -7.88
CA ASP A 192 15.79 24.91 -8.33
C ASP A 192 16.84 26.03 -8.24
N ASP A 193 17.72 26.07 -9.22
CA ASP A 193 18.66 27.16 -9.43
C ASP A 193 17.85 28.37 -9.86
N LEU A 194 17.33 29.10 -8.87
CA LEU A 194 16.69 30.42 -9.02
C LEU A 194 17.55 31.38 -9.87
N THR A 195 18.83 31.08 -10.06
CA THR A 195 19.81 31.81 -10.86
C THR A 195 19.71 31.60 -12.37
N GLN A 196 19.01 30.56 -12.88
CA GLN A 196 18.93 30.28 -14.32
C GLN A 196 17.76 30.97 -15.04
N HIS A 197 16.88 31.65 -14.32
CA HIS A 197 15.75 32.36 -14.92
C HIS A 197 16.02 33.87 -14.93
N GLN A 198 16.15 34.47 -16.12
CA GLN A 198 16.29 35.92 -16.33
C GLN A 198 15.12 36.77 -15.77
N HIS A 199 14.06 36.11 -15.30
CA HIS A 199 12.93 36.73 -14.62
C HIS A 199 12.84 36.17 -13.19
N HIS A 200 12.57 37.04 -12.22
CA HIS A 200 12.32 36.70 -10.81
C HIS A 200 11.01 35.90 -10.67
N LEU A 201 11.02 34.66 -11.16
CA LEU A 201 9.90 33.74 -11.03
C LEU A 201 9.85 33.25 -9.59
N ARG A 202 8.65 33.27 -8.99
CA ARG A 202 8.44 32.71 -7.65
C ARG A 202 8.86 31.23 -7.64
N PRO A 203 9.49 30.74 -6.56
CA PRO A 203 9.85 29.33 -6.45
C PRO A 203 8.61 28.46 -6.62
N LYS A 204 8.79 27.33 -7.32
CA LYS A 204 7.68 26.41 -7.58
C LYS A 204 7.13 25.86 -6.25
N PRO A 205 5.84 25.49 -6.17
CA PRO A 205 5.23 25.05 -4.92
C PRO A 205 5.97 23.89 -4.23
N GLU A 206 6.55 22.97 -4.99
CA GLU A 206 7.30 21.82 -4.49
C GLU A 206 8.61 22.19 -3.76
N PHE A 207 9.16 23.39 -3.98
CA PHE A 207 10.36 23.89 -3.29
C PHE A 207 10.04 24.83 -2.12
N ARG A 208 8.76 25.11 -1.88
CA ARG A 208 8.34 25.93 -0.75
C ARG A 208 8.32 25.11 0.53
N PRO A 209 8.67 25.70 1.68
CA PRO A 209 8.72 24.97 2.93
C PRO A 209 7.32 24.56 3.40
N VAL A 210 7.26 23.36 3.98
CA VAL A 210 6.15 22.91 4.82
C VAL A 210 6.53 23.21 6.27
N PHE A 211 5.62 23.79 7.03
CA PHE A 211 5.87 24.12 8.42
C PHE A 211 5.96 22.83 9.24
N LEU A 212 7.14 22.57 9.81
CA LEU A 212 7.45 21.44 10.68
C LEU A 212 8.47 21.89 11.73
N PRO A 213 8.42 21.35 12.97
CA PRO A 213 9.38 21.69 14.03
C PRO A 213 10.86 21.57 13.60
N SER A 214 11.24 20.50 12.89
CA SER A 214 12.61 20.32 12.36
C SER A 214 13.00 21.30 11.23
N GLY A 215 12.02 22.00 10.66
CA GLY A 215 12.18 23.02 9.65
C GLY A 215 12.54 24.39 10.23
N LEU A 216 12.33 24.60 11.53
CA LEU A 216 12.51 25.90 12.17
C LEU A 216 14.00 26.31 12.30
N PRO A 217 14.29 27.61 12.37
CA PRO A 217 15.62 28.12 12.70
C PRO A 217 16.16 27.51 14.01
N PRO A 218 17.49 27.39 14.15
CA PRO A 218 18.11 26.83 15.37
C PRO A 218 17.66 27.52 16.66
N VAL A 219 17.37 28.82 16.61
CA VAL A 219 16.93 29.64 17.75
C VAL A 219 15.66 29.05 18.40
N HIS A 220 14.68 28.63 17.59
CA HIS A 220 13.42 28.06 18.07
C HIS A 220 13.53 26.60 18.54
N ARG A 221 14.68 25.96 18.30
CA ARG A 221 14.95 24.56 18.70
C ARG A 221 15.83 24.45 19.94
N GLN A 222 16.24 25.59 20.52
CA GLN A 222 16.97 25.60 21.78
C GLN A 222 16.02 25.30 22.94
N LYS A 223 16.41 24.40 23.84
CA LYS A 223 15.63 23.97 25.02
C LYS A 223 15.07 25.13 25.86
N ALA A 224 15.83 26.23 25.96
CA ALA A 224 15.46 27.43 26.70
C ALA A 224 14.27 28.22 26.11
N GLN A 225 14.02 28.10 24.80
CA GLN A 225 12.98 28.85 24.08
C GLN A 225 11.77 27.98 23.66
N MET A 226 11.79 26.70 24.02
CA MET A 226 10.75 25.75 23.64
C MET A 226 9.66 25.63 24.70
N SER A 227 8.41 25.86 24.29
CA SER A 227 7.21 25.49 25.03
C SER A 227 7.07 23.96 25.13
N GLU A 228 6.22 23.49 26.05
CA GLU A 228 5.89 22.08 26.20
C GLU A 228 5.27 21.49 24.91
N SER A 229 4.39 22.26 24.25
CA SER A 229 3.79 21.88 22.96
C SER A 229 4.85 21.65 21.88
N ARG A 230 5.89 22.50 21.81
CA ARG A 230 7.00 22.35 20.85
C ARG A 230 7.89 21.17 21.15
N ARG A 231 8.16 20.89 22.43
CA ARG A 231 8.94 19.71 22.85
C ARG A 231 8.21 18.44 22.43
N ARG A 232 6.93 18.34 22.79
CA ARG A 232 6.05 17.24 22.37
C ARG A 232 6.00 17.10 20.84
N ALA A 233 5.91 18.20 20.11
CA ALA A 233 5.87 18.17 18.64
C ALA A 233 7.18 17.64 18.02
N MET A 234 8.34 17.97 18.60
CA MET A 234 9.65 17.47 18.14
C MET A 234 9.79 15.97 18.40
N ASP A 235 9.32 15.49 19.55
CA ASP A 235 9.36 14.06 19.89
C ASP A 235 8.44 13.25 18.95
N ILE A 236 7.21 13.74 18.73
CA ILE A 236 6.27 13.16 17.77
C ILE A 236 6.86 13.16 16.35
N GLU A 237 7.47 14.27 15.92
CA GLU A 237 8.07 14.35 14.59
C GLU A 237 9.24 13.37 14.45
N ALA A 238 10.11 13.27 15.44
CA ALA A 238 11.23 12.33 15.43
C ALA A 238 10.74 10.89 15.27
N GLU A 239 9.73 10.49 16.05
CA GLU A 239 9.17 9.14 16.00
C GLU A 239 8.49 8.82 14.66
N LEU A 240 7.69 9.75 14.13
CA LEU A 240 7.05 9.59 12.82
C LEU A 240 8.08 9.48 11.70
N ARG A 241 9.18 10.24 11.77
CA ARG A 241 10.25 10.18 10.78
C ARG A 241 11.04 8.88 10.86
N VAL A 242 11.32 8.36 12.06
CA VAL A 242 11.96 7.04 12.24
C VAL A 242 11.07 5.94 11.66
N ALA A 243 9.77 5.96 11.96
CA ALA A 243 8.84 4.98 11.41
C ALA A 243 8.76 5.04 9.86
N ASP A 244 8.78 6.24 9.28
CA ASP A 244 8.85 6.40 7.82
C ASP A 244 10.19 5.90 7.27
N MET A 245 11.32 6.17 7.95
CA MET A 245 12.63 5.67 7.54
C MET A 245 12.67 4.15 7.45
N VAL A 246 12.07 3.43 8.39
CA VAL A 246 11.94 1.96 8.32
C VAL A 246 11.19 1.51 7.07
N GLU A 247 10.06 2.16 6.76
CA GLU A 247 9.28 1.89 5.56
C GLU A 247 10.08 2.20 4.27
N ARG A 248 10.85 3.30 4.24
CA ARG A 248 11.72 3.64 3.10
C ARG A 248 12.85 2.62 2.92
N LEU A 249 13.46 2.15 4.00
CA LEU A 249 14.48 1.10 3.93
C LEU A 249 13.89 -0.20 3.37
N GLN A 250 12.68 -0.57 3.78
CA GLN A 250 11.99 -1.72 3.23
C GLN A 250 11.70 -1.55 1.73
N ALA A 251 11.19 -0.39 1.32
CA ALA A 251 10.95 -0.08 -0.09
C ALA A 251 12.24 -0.11 -0.93
N ILE A 252 13.38 0.34 -0.37
CA ILE A 252 14.69 0.26 -1.03
C ILE A 252 15.13 -1.19 -1.21
N ARG A 253 15.01 -2.03 -0.18
CA ARG A 253 15.34 -3.47 -0.27
C ARG A 253 14.49 -4.16 -1.34
N GLU A 254 13.18 -3.94 -1.33
CA GLU A 254 12.25 -4.49 -2.32
C GLU A 254 12.57 -4.01 -3.74
N GLY A 255 12.82 -2.72 -3.91
CA GLY A 255 13.16 -2.13 -5.20
C GLY A 255 14.50 -2.61 -5.75
N LEU A 256 15.51 -2.81 -4.90
CA LEU A 256 16.79 -3.40 -5.30
C LEU A 256 16.64 -4.85 -5.76
N CYS A 257 15.85 -5.66 -5.04
CA CYS A 257 15.51 -7.01 -5.47
C CYS A 257 14.77 -7.01 -6.82
N ASP A 258 13.79 -6.12 -7.00
CA ASP A 258 13.06 -5.97 -8.27
C ASP A 258 13.96 -5.55 -9.43
N GLN A 259 14.89 -4.64 -9.18
CA GLN A 259 15.86 -4.19 -10.17
C GLN A 259 16.80 -5.34 -10.57
N ALA A 260 17.29 -6.11 -9.59
CA ALA A 260 18.10 -7.29 -9.84
C ALA A 260 17.35 -8.32 -10.69
N GLN A 261 16.07 -8.58 -10.37
CA GLN A 261 15.21 -9.47 -11.17
C GLN A 261 14.98 -8.94 -12.59
N GLY A 262 14.70 -7.64 -12.73
CA GLY A 262 14.50 -6.98 -14.03
C GLY A 262 15.72 -7.11 -14.94
N TYR A 263 16.93 -6.92 -14.41
CA TYR A 263 18.15 -7.12 -15.19
C TYR A 263 18.35 -8.59 -15.58
N ARG A 264 18.06 -9.56 -14.70
CA ARG A 264 18.12 -11.00 -15.04
C ARG A 264 17.21 -11.34 -16.22
N LEU A 265 15.97 -10.86 -16.19
CA LEU A 265 15.00 -11.04 -17.27
C LEU A 265 15.49 -10.44 -18.60
N ALA A 266 16.05 -9.22 -18.55
CA ALA A 266 16.59 -8.55 -19.72
C ALA A 266 17.83 -9.25 -20.30
N ILE A 267 18.69 -9.85 -19.46
CA ILE A 267 19.86 -10.61 -19.91
C ILE A 267 19.46 -11.97 -20.49
N ARG A 268 18.50 -12.68 -19.87
CA ARG A 268 17.98 -13.95 -20.39
C ARG A 268 17.26 -13.78 -21.73
N SER A 269 16.46 -12.72 -21.89
CA SER A 269 15.76 -12.43 -23.15
C SER A 269 16.69 -12.03 -24.32
N LYS A 270 17.91 -11.56 -24.02
CA LYS A 270 18.94 -11.26 -25.03
C LYS A 270 19.57 -12.51 -25.68
N LYS A 271 19.44 -13.70 -25.08
CA LYS A 271 20.02 -14.95 -25.63
C LYS A 271 19.18 -15.59 -26.76
N GLY A 272 17.96 -15.12 -27.02
CA GLY A 272 17.12 -15.60 -28.13
C GLY A 272 17.37 -14.82 -29.44
N LYS A 273 17.75 -15.50 -30.52
CA LYS A 273 17.97 -14.94 -31.88
C LYS A 273 16.68 -14.50 -32.61
N GLY A 274 15.71 -13.90 -31.90
CA GLY A 274 14.40 -13.51 -32.45
C GLY A 274 14.21 -12.00 -32.57
N SER A 275 13.91 -11.53 -33.78
CA SER A 275 13.60 -10.12 -34.11
C SER A 275 12.35 -9.56 -33.38
N ALA A 276 11.48 -10.43 -32.84
CA ALA A 276 10.26 -10.04 -32.12
C ALA A 276 10.51 -9.26 -30.81
N ASN A 277 11.72 -9.28 -30.27
CA ASN A 277 12.03 -8.78 -28.92
C ASN A 277 12.30 -7.27 -28.82
N TYR A 278 12.20 -6.43 -29.85
CA TYR A 278 12.59 -5.01 -29.70
C TYR A 278 11.65 -4.23 -28.76
N ARG A 279 10.33 -4.33 -28.96
CA ARG A 279 9.35 -3.64 -28.10
C ARG A 279 9.39 -4.15 -26.66
N GLU A 280 9.50 -5.46 -26.47
CA GLU A 280 9.61 -6.08 -25.14
C GLU A 280 10.92 -5.68 -24.44
N ARG A 281 12.04 -5.61 -25.17
CA ARG A 281 13.32 -5.11 -24.64
C ARG A 281 13.23 -3.64 -24.24
N THR A 282 12.63 -2.80 -25.07
CA THR A 282 12.45 -1.37 -24.76
C THR A 282 11.55 -1.19 -23.54
N ASN A 283 10.44 -1.93 -23.44
CA ASN A 283 9.55 -1.88 -22.29
C ASN A 283 10.24 -2.39 -21.01
N ALA A 284 10.98 -3.50 -21.08
CA ALA A 284 11.74 -4.00 -19.94
C ALA A 284 12.83 -3.01 -19.48
N TRP A 285 13.48 -2.32 -20.43
CA TRP A 285 14.47 -1.29 -20.14
C TRP A 285 13.85 -0.05 -19.49
N ILE A 286 12.69 0.41 -20.00
CA ILE A 286 11.93 1.53 -19.40
C ILE A 286 11.48 1.16 -17.98
N HIS A 287 10.95 -0.05 -17.78
CA HIS A 287 10.53 -0.53 -16.46
C HIS A 287 11.71 -0.62 -15.47
N ALA A 288 12.85 -1.18 -15.90
CA ALA A 288 14.04 -1.22 -15.06
C ALA A 288 14.53 0.18 -14.68
N ARG A 289 14.49 1.15 -15.62
CA ARG A 289 14.85 2.54 -15.34
C ARG A 289 13.89 3.21 -14.37
N GLN A 290 12.58 3.00 -14.50
CA GLN A 290 11.58 3.51 -13.55
C GLN A 290 11.79 2.95 -12.14
N GLN A 291 11.98 1.62 -12.03
CA GLN A 291 12.27 0.97 -10.74
C GLN A 291 13.56 1.51 -10.10
N THR A 292 14.58 1.75 -10.92
CA THR A 292 15.84 2.36 -10.48
C THR A 292 15.61 3.77 -9.92
N LYS A 293 14.82 4.59 -10.61
CA LYS A 293 14.44 5.94 -10.17
C LYS A 293 13.67 5.89 -8.84
N ASP A 294 12.74 4.95 -8.69
CA ASP A 294 11.94 4.81 -7.46
C ASP A 294 12.83 4.49 -6.24
N VAL A 295 13.80 3.56 -6.39
CA VAL A 295 14.78 3.24 -5.33
C VAL A 295 15.57 4.48 -4.92
N TRP A 296 16.04 5.26 -5.90
CA TRP A 296 16.83 6.47 -5.65
C TRP A 296 16.02 7.54 -4.93
N VAL A 297 14.75 7.71 -5.30
CA VAL A 297 13.82 8.63 -4.63
C VAL A 297 13.60 8.21 -3.18
N HIS A 298 13.36 6.92 -2.92
CA HIS A 298 13.22 6.43 -1.55
C HIS A 298 14.51 6.63 -0.73
N ALA A 299 15.68 6.40 -1.30
CA ALA A 299 16.96 6.64 -0.64
C ALA A 299 17.22 8.12 -0.33
N ALA A 300 16.87 9.02 -1.26
CA ALA A 300 17.01 10.45 -1.07
C ALA A 300 16.01 11.00 -0.03
N ILE A 301 14.77 10.51 -0.02
CA ILE A 301 13.77 10.82 1.02
C ILE A 301 14.23 10.29 2.38
N TYR A 302 14.76 9.06 2.46
CA TYR A 302 15.34 8.52 3.69
C TYR A 302 16.46 9.42 4.23
N ASN A 303 17.40 9.84 3.37
CA ASN A 303 18.49 10.73 3.78
C ASN A 303 17.98 12.11 4.24
N HIS A 304 16.89 12.62 3.63
CA HIS A 304 16.22 13.82 4.09
C HIS A 304 15.62 13.63 5.50
N HIS A 305 14.90 12.53 5.73
CA HIS A 305 14.39 12.18 7.06
C HIS A 305 15.49 12.08 8.10
N LEU A 306 16.60 11.39 7.78
CA LEU A 306 17.76 11.27 8.67
C LEU A 306 18.33 12.65 9.07
N ARG A 307 18.47 13.57 8.11
CA ARG A 307 18.91 14.94 8.39
C ARG A 307 17.93 15.68 9.31
N ARG A 308 16.62 15.53 9.07
CA ARG A 308 15.58 16.20 9.87
C ARG A 308 15.43 15.61 11.28
N VAL A 309 15.56 14.30 11.45
CA VAL A 309 15.54 13.65 12.77
C VAL A 309 16.67 14.18 13.65
N ARG A 310 17.88 14.36 13.09
CA ARG A 310 19.00 15.00 13.81
C ARG A 310 18.69 16.41 14.31
N LEU A 311 17.78 17.11 13.62
CA LEU A 311 17.31 18.44 14.01
C LEU A 311 16.18 18.40 15.05
N CYS A 312 15.55 17.25 15.32
CA CYS A 312 14.47 17.07 16.28
C CYS A 312 14.98 16.83 17.71
N PHE A 313 16.26 16.46 17.89
CA PHE A 313 16.83 16.26 19.22
C PHE A 313 17.03 17.60 19.93
N TRP A 314 16.23 17.84 20.98
CA TRP A 314 16.26 19.06 21.80
C TRP A 314 16.66 18.80 23.26
N ASP A 315 16.61 17.54 23.71
CA ASP A 315 16.89 17.19 25.10
C ASP A 315 18.36 16.79 25.32
N ASP A 316 19.00 17.46 26.27
CA ASP A 316 20.39 17.23 26.69
C ASP A 316 20.48 16.26 27.89
N ALA A 317 19.39 15.58 28.24
CA ALA A 317 19.41 14.56 29.29
C ALA A 317 20.33 13.38 28.89
N PRO A 318 21.02 12.73 29.85
CA PRO A 318 21.93 11.63 29.55
C PRO A 318 21.23 10.46 28.84
N GLU A 319 19.96 10.19 29.18
CA GLU A 319 19.14 9.17 28.52
C GLU A 319 18.81 9.54 27.07
N ALA A 320 18.48 10.81 26.81
CA ALA A 320 18.20 11.30 25.46
C ALA A 320 19.45 11.30 24.57
N ILE A 321 20.62 11.61 25.15
CA ILE A 321 21.92 11.52 24.46
C ILE A 321 22.25 10.06 24.13
N ALA A 322 22.03 9.13 25.05
CA ALA A 322 22.23 7.70 24.80
C ALA A 322 21.30 7.20 23.69
N HIS A 323 20.01 7.54 23.75
CA HIS A 323 19.04 7.19 22.71
C HIS A 323 19.42 7.78 21.34
N ARG A 324 19.88 9.03 21.30
CA ARG A 324 20.39 9.66 20.09
C ARG A 324 21.61 8.91 19.53
N SER A 325 22.56 8.52 20.39
CA SER A 325 23.74 7.75 19.97
C SER A 325 23.35 6.43 19.33
N ILE A 326 22.40 5.70 19.95
CA ILE A 326 21.86 4.45 19.42
C ILE A 326 21.23 4.67 18.04
N LEU A 327 20.42 5.72 17.88
CA LEU A 327 19.80 6.06 16.60
C LEU A 327 20.84 6.45 15.52
N GLU A 328 21.89 7.18 15.88
CA GLU A 328 22.95 7.58 14.96
C GLU A 328 23.85 6.40 14.52
N GLU A 329 24.10 5.44 15.42
CA GLU A 329 24.81 4.20 15.10
C GLU A 329 23.99 3.29 14.19
N ARG A 330 22.67 3.24 14.43
CA ARG A 330 21.73 2.40 13.71
C ARG A 330 21.41 2.94 12.32
N TYR A 331 20.99 4.21 12.22
CA TYR A 331 20.58 4.83 10.96
C TYR A 331 21.71 5.66 10.34
N LYS A 332 22.36 5.09 9.32
CA LYS A 332 23.44 5.74 8.58
C LYS A 332 22.93 6.36 7.28
N PRO A 333 23.62 7.36 6.70
CA PRO A 333 23.28 7.88 5.38
C PRO A 333 23.45 6.79 4.31
N ILE A 334 22.54 6.78 3.34
CA ILE A 334 22.61 5.91 2.17
C ILE A 334 23.45 6.61 1.10
N LEU A 335 24.51 5.95 0.67
CA LEU A 335 25.43 6.39 -0.38
C LEU A 335 25.07 5.71 -1.70
N ALA A 336 25.51 6.29 -2.82
CA ALA A 336 25.30 5.75 -4.16
C ALA A 336 25.79 4.30 -4.32
N GLU A 337 26.89 3.97 -3.65
CA GLU A 337 27.46 2.62 -3.65
C GLU A 337 26.54 1.57 -3.00
N HIS A 338 25.73 1.98 -2.00
CA HIS A 338 24.83 1.05 -1.31
C HIS A 338 23.59 0.68 -2.14
N ILE A 339 23.24 1.49 -3.14
CA ILE A 339 22.03 1.33 -3.97
C ILE A 339 22.35 0.99 -5.43
N ARG A 340 23.63 0.83 -5.78
CA ARG A 340 24.02 0.35 -7.10
C ARG A 340 23.69 -1.13 -7.24
N CYS A 341 22.64 -1.43 -8.01
CA CYS A 341 22.29 -2.80 -8.34
C CYS A 341 23.13 -3.31 -9.51
N SER A 342 24.08 -4.22 -9.24
CA SER A 342 24.73 -5.05 -10.26
C SER A 342 24.15 -6.46 -10.23
N THR A 343 24.00 -7.09 -11.39
CA THR A 343 23.50 -8.47 -11.50
C THR A 343 24.39 -9.49 -10.80
N ALA A 344 25.69 -9.21 -10.68
CA ALA A 344 26.64 -10.04 -9.95
C ALA A 344 26.43 -10.00 -8.43
N THR A 345 25.83 -8.92 -7.92
CA THR A 345 25.60 -8.65 -6.49
C THR A 345 24.32 -9.31 -5.97
N TYR A 346 23.48 -9.90 -6.82
CA TYR A 346 22.23 -10.52 -6.37
C TYR A 346 21.99 -11.87 -7.08
N GLU A 347 23.08 -12.52 -7.52
CA GLU A 347 23.03 -13.75 -8.28
C GLU A 347 22.94 -14.97 -7.36
N MET A 348 21.73 -15.36 -6.98
CA MET A 348 21.47 -16.54 -6.11
C MET A 348 21.98 -17.90 -6.67
N TYR A 349 22.41 -18.00 -7.93
CA TYR A 349 22.63 -19.30 -8.60
C TYR A 349 23.84 -19.34 -9.53
N ASN A 350 24.85 -18.51 -9.33
CA ASN A 350 26.11 -18.82 -10.00
C ASN A 350 26.72 -20.01 -9.25
N ASN A 351 26.84 -21.16 -9.92
CA ASN A 351 27.53 -22.37 -9.43
C ASN A 351 29.02 -22.12 -9.11
N LEU A 352 29.50 -20.89 -9.30
CA LEU A 352 30.61 -20.33 -8.55
C LEU A 352 30.03 -19.71 -7.28
N ARG A 353 29.76 -20.54 -6.27
CA ARG A 353 29.66 -20.15 -4.85
C ARG A 353 30.64 -19.00 -4.65
N THR A 354 30.10 -17.79 -4.56
CA THR A 354 30.79 -16.56 -4.88
C THR A 354 32.06 -16.49 -4.06
N ARG A 355 33.19 -16.10 -4.66
CA ARG A 355 34.48 -15.96 -3.98
C ARG A 355 34.36 -14.97 -2.82
N GLY A 356 33.84 -15.35 -1.64
CA GLY A 356 33.91 -14.65 -0.35
C GLY A 356 33.53 -13.16 -0.23
N ASP A 357 33.25 -12.45 -1.33
CA ASP A 357 33.26 -10.98 -1.40
C ASP A 357 31.84 -10.41 -1.55
N PHE A 358 30.80 -11.23 -1.41
CA PHE A 358 29.43 -10.73 -1.43
C PHE A 358 29.08 -10.12 -0.07
N THR A 359 29.03 -8.79 -0.01
CA THR A 359 28.68 -8.03 1.20
C THR A 359 27.45 -7.16 0.96
N LEU A 360 26.39 -7.43 1.71
CA LEU A 360 25.20 -6.58 1.70
C LEU A 360 25.45 -5.23 2.39
N PRO A 361 24.85 -4.13 1.89
CA PRO A 361 24.84 -2.86 2.60
C PRO A 361 24.30 -2.98 4.03
N TRP A 362 24.78 -2.09 4.92
CA TRP A 362 24.43 -2.10 6.35
C TRP A 362 22.93 -2.15 6.64
N PHE A 363 22.10 -1.56 5.77
CA PHE A 363 20.66 -1.47 5.99
C PHE A 363 19.94 -2.81 5.80
N TRP A 364 20.56 -3.84 5.24
CA TRP A 364 19.98 -5.18 5.16
C TRP A 364 20.03 -5.91 6.51
N ARG A 365 21.06 -5.65 7.32
CA ARG A 365 21.32 -6.36 8.59
C ARG A 365 20.77 -5.65 9.85
N MET A 366 20.15 -4.49 9.67
CA MET A 366 19.57 -3.71 10.77
C MET A 366 18.56 -4.47 11.66
N GLN A 367 17.97 -5.55 11.14
CA GLN A 367 16.97 -6.33 11.87
C GLN A 367 17.60 -7.41 12.76
N HIS A 368 18.80 -7.92 12.43
CA HIS A 368 19.52 -8.91 13.24
C HIS A 368 20.09 -8.31 14.53
N ALA A 369 20.55 -7.05 14.49
CA ALA A 369 21.08 -6.37 15.67
C ALA A 369 20.03 -6.24 16.79
N VAL A 370 18.76 -6.01 16.43
CA VAL A 370 17.67 -5.82 17.40
C VAL A 370 17.29 -7.12 18.11
N LEU A 371 17.28 -8.26 17.40
CA LEU A 371 16.99 -9.56 18.01
C LEU A 371 18.12 -9.99 18.96
N ALA A 372 19.38 -9.72 18.58
CA ALA A 372 20.55 -9.96 19.44
C ALA A 372 20.57 -9.06 20.68
N GLU A 373 20.19 -7.78 20.57
CA GLU A 373 20.09 -6.84 21.69
C GLU A 373 18.91 -7.12 22.63
N ALA A 374 17.80 -7.67 22.10
CA ALA A 374 16.63 -8.08 22.89
C ALA A 374 16.84 -9.37 23.71
N GLY A 375 18.05 -9.95 23.70
CA GLY A 375 18.35 -11.21 24.39
C GLY A 375 17.63 -12.42 23.81
N VAL A 376 17.06 -12.30 22.60
CA VAL A 376 16.47 -13.41 21.87
C VAL A 376 17.60 -14.10 21.13
N ASP A 377 18.03 -15.24 21.66
CA ASP A 377 19.04 -16.09 21.04
C ASP A 377 18.63 -16.37 19.59
N PRO A 378 19.34 -15.83 18.57
CA PRO A 378 18.94 -16.01 17.17
C PRO A 378 19.04 -17.48 16.72
N GLN A 379 19.60 -18.37 17.55
CA GLN A 379 19.76 -19.80 17.31
C GLN A 379 18.57 -20.67 17.75
N ARG A 380 17.54 -20.13 18.42
CA ARG A 380 16.45 -20.97 18.98
C ARG A 380 15.27 -21.26 18.04
N GLY A 381 15.38 -20.93 16.77
CA GLY A 381 14.37 -21.19 15.74
C GLY A 381 14.74 -22.33 14.80
N GLY A 382 14.59 -23.59 15.23
CA GLY A 382 14.57 -24.77 14.36
C GLY A 382 15.91 -25.49 14.20
N GLU A 383 15.87 -26.82 14.35
CA GLU A 383 16.97 -27.74 14.05
C GLU A 383 17.40 -27.61 12.57
N GLY A 384 18.42 -26.79 12.33
CA GLY A 384 19.11 -26.67 11.06
C GLY A 384 20.25 -25.69 11.24
N ASP A 385 21.46 -26.07 10.83
CA ASP A 385 22.68 -25.23 10.79
C ASP A 385 22.49 -23.98 9.91
N TYR A 386 21.70 -23.01 10.38
CA TYR A 386 21.61 -21.67 9.79
C TYR A 386 22.71 -20.82 10.43
N ASP A 387 23.88 -20.83 9.82
CA ASP A 387 24.95 -19.90 10.16
C ASP A 387 24.44 -18.48 9.83
N SER A 388 24.00 -17.75 10.86
CA SER A 388 23.23 -16.49 10.78
C SER A 388 24.01 -15.30 10.20
N ASN A 389 25.13 -15.55 9.51
CA ASN A 389 26.08 -14.59 8.98
C ASN A 389 26.27 -14.66 7.47
N ASP A 390 25.61 -15.59 6.76
CA ASP A 390 25.72 -15.69 5.30
C ASP A 390 24.68 -14.79 4.60
N ASP A 391 25.17 -13.74 3.93
CA ASP A 391 24.35 -12.78 3.17
C ASP A 391 23.55 -13.47 2.04
N GLU A 392 24.05 -14.60 1.52
CA GLU A 392 23.36 -15.38 0.48
C GLU A 392 22.08 -16.04 1.03
N THR A 393 22.17 -16.61 2.24
CA THR A 393 21.03 -17.25 2.93
C THR A 393 19.96 -16.21 3.30
N PHE A 394 20.39 -15.04 3.79
CA PHE A 394 19.48 -13.94 4.14
C PHE A 394 18.65 -13.45 2.95
N ILE A 395 19.28 -13.28 1.78
CA ILE A 395 18.59 -12.89 0.55
C ILE A 395 17.64 -13.99 0.07
N GLY A 396 18.06 -15.25 0.21
CA GLY A 396 17.19 -16.40 -0.08
C GLY A 396 15.90 -16.38 0.73
N ASP A 397 15.97 -16.10 2.02
CA ASP A 397 14.80 -15.99 2.89
C ASP A 397 13.92 -14.77 2.57
N PHE A 398 14.52 -13.66 2.15
CA PHE A 398 13.78 -12.50 1.67
C PHE A 398 12.96 -12.84 0.41
N PHE A 399 13.56 -13.51 -0.57
CA PHE A 399 12.85 -13.97 -1.78
C PHE A 399 11.78 -15.02 -1.46
N ARG A 400 12.09 -15.98 -0.58
CA ARG A 400 11.11 -16.97 -0.08
C ARG A 400 9.87 -16.29 0.49
N THR A 401 10.07 -15.37 1.42
CA THR A 401 9.00 -14.64 2.10
C THR A 401 8.13 -13.87 1.10
N ARG A 402 8.79 -13.16 0.18
CA ARG A 402 8.10 -12.40 -0.86
C ARG A 402 7.29 -13.28 -1.81
N TRP A 403 7.86 -14.40 -2.25
CA TRP A 403 7.17 -15.34 -3.12
C TRP A 403 5.96 -15.96 -2.42
N ILE A 404 6.10 -16.42 -1.18
CA ILE A 404 5.00 -16.98 -0.39
C ILE A 404 3.89 -15.95 -0.21
N ASN A 405 4.22 -14.70 0.14
CA ASN A 405 3.23 -13.63 0.27
C ASN A 405 2.50 -13.33 -1.04
N ALA A 406 3.23 -13.25 -2.16
CA ALA A 406 2.64 -13.05 -3.48
C ALA A 406 1.73 -14.23 -3.87
N LYS A 407 2.13 -15.47 -3.57
CA LYS A 407 1.35 -16.67 -3.84
C LYS A 407 0.07 -16.71 -3.01
N CYS A 408 0.15 -16.45 -1.70
CA CYS A 408 -1.00 -16.35 -0.81
C CYS A 408 -1.99 -15.25 -1.28
N ALA A 409 -1.48 -14.11 -1.77
CA ALA A 409 -2.32 -13.06 -2.33
C ALA A 409 -3.04 -13.51 -3.61
N VAL A 410 -2.40 -14.30 -4.48
CA VAL A 410 -3.06 -14.89 -5.66
C VAL A 410 -4.16 -15.86 -5.23
N VAL A 411 -3.83 -16.83 -4.38
CA VAL A 411 -4.78 -17.87 -3.91
C VAL A 411 -6.00 -17.22 -3.27
N ARG A 412 -5.82 -16.24 -2.38
CA ARG A 412 -6.93 -15.51 -1.75
C ARG A 412 -7.82 -14.77 -2.77
N CYS A 413 -7.24 -14.22 -3.84
CA CYS A 413 -8.05 -13.59 -4.89
C CYS A 413 -8.82 -14.62 -5.73
N GLU A 414 -8.23 -15.79 -5.97
CA GLU A 414 -8.91 -16.91 -6.66
C GLU A 414 -10.09 -17.42 -5.82
N GLU A 415 -9.90 -17.58 -4.50
CA GLU A 415 -10.96 -17.92 -3.56
C GLU A 415 -12.10 -16.89 -3.58
N GLU A 416 -11.77 -15.59 -3.54
CA GLU A 416 -12.78 -14.52 -3.57
C GLU A 416 -13.55 -14.50 -4.90
N GLU A 417 -12.87 -14.67 -6.04
CA GLU A 417 -13.51 -14.76 -7.34
C GLU A 417 -14.47 -15.96 -7.41
N PHE A 418 -14.05 -17.12 -6.89
CA PHE A 418 -14.88 -18.32 -6.80
C PHE A 418 -16.09 -18.12 -5.88
N MET A 419 -15.90 -17.52 -4.69
CA MET A 419 -17.00 -17.20 -3.78
C MET A 419 -18.01 -16.25 -4.42
N LEU A 420 -17.55 -15.22 -5.13
CA LEU A 420 -18.42 -14.28 -5.84
C LEU A 420 -19.26 -14.97 -6.93
N GLN A 421 -18.71 -15.96 -7.62
CA GLN A 421 -19.49 -16.76 -8.56
C GLN A 421 -20.61 -17.52 -7.86
N GLY A 422 -20.33 -18.12 -6.70
CA GLY A 422 -21.36 -18.75 -5.86
C GLY A 422 -22.41 -17.76 -5.34
N GLU A 423 -22.00 -16.54 -4.97
CA GLU A 423 -22.93 -15.47 -4.58
C GLU A 423 -23.84 -15.03 -5.74
N MET A 424 -23.32 -14.94 -6.97
CA MET A 424 -24.11 -14.63 -8.17
C MET A 424 -25.20 -15.68 -8.42
N GLN A 425 -24.85 -16.96 -8.34
CA GLN A 425 -25.81 -18.06 -8.46
C GLN A 425 -26.87 -18.00 -7.35
N THR A 426 -26.42 -17.84 -6.10
CA THR A 426 -27.32 -17.78 -4.94
C THR A 426 -28.27 -16.58 -5.00
N CYS A 427 -27.80 -15.43 -5.48
CA CYS A 427 -28.61 -14.24 -5.70
C CYS A 427 -29.74 -14.50 -6.71
N TYR A 428 -29.42 -15.12 -7.84
CA TYR A 428 -30.41 -15.51 -8.85
C TYR A 428 -31.43 -16.52 -8.32
N LEU A 429 -30.96 -17.59 -7.66
CA LEU A 429 -31.81 -18.60 -7.05
C LEU A 429 -32.70 -17.97 -5.96
N GLY A 430 -32.18 -17.00 -5.22
CA GLY A 430 -32.92 -16.19 -4.27
C GLY A 430 -34.12 -15.50 -4.93
N TYR A 431 -33.91 -14.80 -6.04
CA TYR A 431 -35.00 -14.14 -6.79
C TYR A 431 -36.03 -15.13 -7.34
N LEU A 432 -35.58 -16.26 -7.90
CA LEU A 432 -36.50 -17.31 -8.36
C LEU A 432 -37.33 -17.88 -7.20
N SER A 433 -36.70 -18.19 -6.07
CA SER A 433 -37.39 -18.74 -4.90
C SER A 433 -38.48 -17.79 -4.39
N LEU A 434 -38.21 -16.48 -4.39
CA LEU A 434 -39.17 -15.44 -4.02
C LEU A 434 -40.30 -15.34 -5.05
N ALA A 435 -39.99 -15.38 -6.35
CA ALA A 435 -41.01 -15.43 -7.40
C ALA A 435 -41.94 -16.65 -7.21
N PHE A 436 -41.38 -17.84 -6.98
CA PHE A 436 -42.16 -19.04 -6.73
C PHE A 436 -43.00 -18.96 -5.45
N SER A 437 -42.49 -18.32 -4.40
CA SER A 437 -43.24 -18.09 -3.16
C SER A 437 -44.49 -17.23 -3.40
N TRP A 438 -44.37 -16.16 -4.21
CA TRP A 438 -45.48 -15.30 -4.59
C TRP A 438 -46.46 -16.00 -5.54
N ARG A 439 -45.96 -16.81 -6.47
CA ARG A 439 -46.79 -17.69 -7.31
C ARG A 439 -47.61 -18.66 -6.47
N ARG A 440 -47.01 -19.27 -5.45
CA ARG A 440 -47.70 -20.17 -4.52
C ARG A 440 -48.79 -19.43 -3.74
N ARG A 441 -48.50 -18.22 -3.24
CA ARG A 441 -49.52 -17.38 -2.57
C ARG A 441 -50.71 -17.07 -3.49
N CYS A 442 -50.46 -16.75 -4.75
CA CYS A 442 -51.53 -16.53 -5.74
C CYS A 442 -52.41 -17.77 -5.93
N ARG A 443 -51.81 -18.97 -5.98
CA ARG A 443 -52.53 -20.24 -6.17
C ARG A 443 -53.34 -20.69 -4.95
N LEU A 444 -52.90 -20.34 -3.74
CA LEU A 444 -53.58 -20.70 -2.50
C LEU A 444 -54.83 -19.84 -2.24
N LEU A 445 -55.03 -18.75 -2.99
CA LEU A 445 -56.21 -17.90 -2.85
C LEU A 445 -57.44 -18.57 -3.51
N PRO A 446 -58.60 -18.66 -2.83
CA PRO A 446 -59.80 -19.32 -3.36
C PRO A 446 -60.28 -18.69 -4.66
N ILE A 447 -60.57 -19.51 -5.68
CA ILE A 447 -61.22 -19.04 -6.91
C ILE A 447 -62.71 -18.92 -6.60
N ALA A 448 -63.29 -17.73 -6.78
CA ALA A 448 -64.72 -17.54 -6.54
C ALA A 448 -65.52 -18.21 -7.65
N GLU A 449 -66.38 -19.16 -7.29
CA GLU A 449 -67.41 -19.72 -8.18
C GLU A 449 -68.62 -18.75 -8.18
N GLY A 450 -68.54 -17.68 -8.99
CA GLY A 450 -69.62 -16.68 -9.09
C GLY A 450 -69.17 -15.36 -9.75
N SER A 451 -70.11 -14.41 -9.89
CA SER A 451 -69.92 -13.16 -10.65
C SER A 451 -69.04 -12.10 -9.99
N SER A 452 -68.58 -12.30 -8.75
CA SER A 452 -67.72 -11.35 -8.04
C SER A 452 -66.63 -12.06 -7.26
N ASP A 453 -65.41 -12.00 -7.81
CA ASP A 453 -64.21 -12.53 -7.19
C ASP A 453 -63.62 -11.55 -6.16
N LYS A 454 -63.92 -11.80 -4.88
CA LYS A 454 -63.44 -10.99 -3.75
C LYS A 454 -61.91 -11.02 -3.57
N PHE A 455 -61.21 -11.96 -4.21
CA PHE A 455 -59.75 -12.13 -4.08
C PHE A 455 -58.99 -11.67 -5.34
N ALA A 456 -59.68 -11.13 -6.34
CA ALA A 456 -59.08 -10.71 -7.60
C ALA A 456 -57.90 -9.73 -7.41
N GLY A 457 -58.06 -8.74 -6.54
CA GLY A 457 -57.01 -7.75 -6.23
C GLY A 457 -55.78 -8.36 -5.56
N LEU A 458 -55.99 -9.29 -4.60
CA LEU A 458 -54.88 -9.97 -3.91
C LEU A 458 -54.11 -10.91 -4.85
N ARG A 459 -54.83 -11.58 -5.76
CA ARG A 459 -54.19 -12.36 -6.84
C ARG A 459 -53.39 -11.48 -7.79
N SER A 460 -53.97 -10.37 -8.23
CA SER A 460 -53.29 -9.41 -9.11
C SER A 460 -52.00 -8.89 -8.46
N HIS A 461 -52.05 -8.50 -7.18
CA HIS A 461 -50.87 -8.06 -6.43
C HIS A 461 -49.82 -9.18 -6.28
N ALA A 462 -50.22 -10.42 -6.00
CA ALA A 462 -49.30 -11.54 -5.90
C ALA A 462 -48.62 -11.85 -7.25
N LEU A 463 -49.35 -11.75 -8.37
CA LEU A 463 -48.81 -11.89 -9.71
C LEU A 463 -47.85 -10.75 -10.05
N GLN A 464 -48.19 -9.51 -9.72
CA GLN A 464 -47.31 -8.37 -9.94
C GLN A 464 -45.98 -8.52 -9.21
N ASN A 465 -46.00 -8.93 -7.94
CA ASN A 465 -44.78 -9.21 -7.18
C ASN A 465 -43.99 -10.38 -7.77
N MET A 466 -44.66 -11.46 -8.17
CA MET A 466 -44.01 -12.58 -8.87
C MET A 466 -43.27 -12.10 -10.11
N HIS A 467 -43.91 -11.28 -10.96
CA HIS A 467 -43.27 -10.73 -12.16
C HIS A 467 -42.08 -9.83 -11.82
N ALA A 468 -42.19 -8.96 -10.82
CA ALA A 468 -41.07 -8.12 -10.40
C ALA A 468 -39.84 -8.94 -9.97
N TRP A 469 -40.03 -10.06 -9.26
CA TRP A 469 -38.94 -10.97 -8.91
C TRP A 469 -38.37 -11.73 -10.11
N LEU A 470 -39.21 -12.10 -11.08
CA LEU A 470 -38.76 -12.72 -12.33
C LEU A 470 -37.95 -11.74 -13.19
N ASP A 471 -38.34 -10.47 -13.23
CA ASP A 471 -37.60 -9.42 -13.94
C ASP A 471 -36.22 -9.21 -13.31
N LEU A 472 -36.13 -9.21 -11.97
CA LEU A 472 -34.85 -9.16 -11.25
C LEU A 472 -34.00 -10.41 -11.53
N ALA A 473 -34.61 -11.60 -11.58
CA ALA A 473 -33.92 -12.84 -11.93
C ALA A 473 -33.42 -12.83 -13.38
N ALA A 474 -34.21 -12.33 -14.33
CA ALA A 474 -33.82 -12.18 -15.72
C ALA A 474 -32.68 -11.17 -15.88
N HIS A 475 -32.76 -10.04 -15.18
CA HIS A 475 -31.67 -9.05 -15.13
C HIS A 475 -30.40 -9.65 -14.54
N ALA A 476 -30.50 -10.40 -13.44
CA ALA A 476 -29.37 -11.10 -12.84
C ALA A 476 -28.73 -12.11 -13.80
N LYS A 477 -29.54 -12.97 -14.45
CA LYS A 477 -29.05 -13.93 -15.46
C LYS A 477 -28.30 -13.22 -16.58
N GLN A 478 -28.87 -12.16 -17.14
CA GLN A 478 -28.24 -11.39 -18.22
C GLN A 478 -26.93 -10.73 -17.76
N ALA A 479 -26.93 -10.07 -16.62
CA ALA A 479 -25.78 -9.33 -16.12
C ALA A 479 -24.63 -10.25 -15.68
N PHE A 480 -24.94 -11.37 -15.01
CA PHE A 480 -23.92 -12.31 -14.56
C PHE A 480 -23.36 -13.14 -15.71
N ASN A 481 -24.19 -13.63 -16.64
CA ASN A 481 -23.71 -14.37 -17.82
C ASN A 481 -22.89 -13.50 -18.79
N ALA A 482 -23.01 -12.17 -18.72
CA ALA A 482 -22.15 -11.25 -19.46
C ALA A 482 -20.72 -11.18 -18.90
N GLU A 483 -20.52 -11.47 -17.61
CA GLU A 483 -19.20 -11.46 -16.96
C GLU A 483 -18.59 -12.87 -16.91
N VAL A 484 -19.41 -13.89 -16.67
CA VAL A 484 -18.99 -15.29 -16.51
C VAL A 484 -19.85 -16.16 -17.39
N LEU A 485 -19.24 -16.82 -18.37
CA LEU A 485 -19.95 -17.66 -19.32
C LEU A 485 -20.70 -18.78 -18.57
N ASP A 486 -22.01 -18.88 -18.86
CA ASP A 486 -22.91 -19.91 -18.34
C ASP A 486 -22.94 -20.06 -16.80
N ILE A 487 -22.64 -18.99 -16.05
CA ILE A 487 -22.73 -19.03 -14.58
C ILE A 487 -24.16 -19.32 -14.09
N ILE A 488 -25.15 -18.83 -14.81
CA ILE A 488 -26.55 -19.21 -14.67
C ILE A 488 -26.95 -19.96 -15.93
N SER A 489 -26.77 -21.27 -15.86
CA SER A 489 -27.23 -22.24 -16.85
C SER A 489 -28.71 -22.57 -16.68
N ASP A 490 -29.29 -23.20 -17.70
CA ASP A 490 -30.67 -23.69 -17.62
C ASP A 490 -30.80 -24.92 -16.69
N GLU A 491 -29.70 -25.58 -16.34
CA GLU A 491 -29.66 -26.70 -15.39
C GLU A 491 -29.83 -26.26 -13.93
N LEU A 492 -29.66 -24.97 -13.64
CA LEU A 492 -29.87 -24.38 -12.31
C LEU A 492 -31.36 -24.08 -12.00
N GLN A 493 -32.26 -24.22 -12.98
CA GLN A 493 -33.71 -23.97 -12.86
C GLN A 493 -34.48 -25.22 -12.43
#